data_AF-A0A349B7J7-F1
#
_entry.id   AF-A0A349B7J7-F1
#
_cell.length_a   1.000
_cell.length_b   1.000
_cell.length_c   1.000
_cell.angle_alpha   90.00
_cell.angle_beta   90.00
_cell.angle_gamma   90.00
#
_symmetry.space_group_name_H-M   'P 1'
#
loop_
_entity.id
_entity.type
_entity.pdbx_description
1 polymer ?
#
loop_
_entity_poly.entity_id
_entity_poly.type
_entity_poly.pdbx_seq_one_letter_code
_entity_poly.pdbx_strand_id
1 'polypeptide(L)'
;AAGQLFAAGGEAESGVVGHPELQPDLPGTGVTVLDVVPGPRADWFDAAALSSLCGQDWEVKPQSNRVGMRLQGTPLQRTRQGELASEGTVAGALQVPPEGLPVLFLADHPITGGYPVIAVVVDSQLDLAAQVPIGGRIRFRWADARSTEHTTPEEEVSN
;
A
#
# COMPACT_ATOMS: atom_id res chain seq x y z
N ALA A 1 -2.50 -42.66 -28.31
CA ALA A 1 -1.41 -42.63 -27.33
C ALA A 1 -1.91 -41.87 -26.11
N ALA A 2 -2.08 -42.55 -24.97
CA ALA A 2 -2.63 -41.96 -23.74
C ALA A 2 -1.50 -41.44 -22.85
N GLY A 3 -1.71 -40.27 -22.24
CA GLY A 3 -0.73 -39.53 -21.44
C GLY A 3 -0.35 -40.23 -20.13
N GLN A 4 0.88 -39.99 -19.68
CA GLN A 4 1.38 -40.47 -18.39
C GLN A 4 0.80 -39.61 -17.25
N LEU A 5 0.17 -40.28 -16.28
CA LEU A 5 -0.17 -39.70 -14.99
C LEU A 5 1.06 -39.73 -14.08
N PHE A 6 1.41 -38.58 -13.51
CA PHE A 6 2.42 -38.49 -12.45
C PHE A 6 1.77 -38.79 -11.10
N ALA A 7 2.43 -39.62 -10.29
CA ALA A 7 2.02 -39.84 -8.92
C ALA A 7 2.37 -38.61 -8.07
N ALA A 8 1.41 -38.06 -7.33
CA ALA A 8 1.70 -37.16 -6.23
C ALA A 8 2.35 -37.99 -5.11
N GLY A 9 3.50 -37.53 -4.59
CA GLY A 9 4.19 -38.19 -3.49
C GLY A 9 3.30 -38.33 -2.26
N GLY A 10 3.49 -39.40 -1.48
CA GLY A 10 2.76 -39.62 -0.23
C GLY A 10 3.02 -38.53 0.81
N GLU A 11 2.15 -38.44 1.82
CA GLU A 11 2.29 -37.51 2.96
C GLU A 11 3.70 -37.60 3.55
N ALA A 12 4.48 -36.54 3.34
CA ALA A 12 5.68 -36.31 4.10
C ALA A 12 5.25 -35.78 5.48
N GLU A 13 5.76 -36.38 6.55
CA GLU A 13 5.70 -35.71 7.85
C GLU A 13 6.40 -34.36 7.71
N SER A 14 5.64 -33.28 7.90
CA SER A 14 6.13 -31.92 7.77
C SER A 14 7.16 -31.65 8.86
N GLY A 15 8.43 -31.81 8.53
CA GLY A 15 9.55 -31.30 9.31
C GLY A 15 9.56 -29.79 9.19
N VAL A 16 8.63 -29.11 9.88
CA VAL A 16 8.62 -27.65 9.97
C VAL A 16 9.93 -27.22 10.63
N VAL A 17 10.85 -26.73 9.80
CA VAL A 17 12.08 -26.06 10.24
C VAL A 17 11.78 -24.57 10.39
N GLY A 18 11.48 -24.15 11.61
CA GLY A 18 11.20 -22.76 11.96
C GLY A 18 9.76 -22.51 12.43
N HIS A 19 9.52 -21.37 13.08
CA HIS A 19 8.15 -20.95 13.34
C HIS A 19 7.49 -20.55 12.01
N PRO A 20 6.22 -20.94 11.74
CA PRO A 20 5.54 -20.46 10.54
C PRO A 20 5.52 -18.94 10.55
N GLU A 21 5.88 -18.32 9.43
CA GLU A 21 5.73 -16.88 9.27
C GLU A 21 4.29 -16.50 9.58
N LEU A 22 4.10 -15.42 10.35
CA LEU A 22 2.76 -14.91 10.63
C LEU A 22 2.12 -14.55 9.30
N GLN A 23 1.00 -15.21 9.00
CA GLN A 23 0.25 -14.93 7.79
C GLN A 23 -0.26 -13.48 7.87
N PRO A 24 -0.02 -12.64 6.83
CA PRO A 24 -0.48 -11.27 6.87
C PRO A 24 -2.01 -11.21 6.91
N ASP A 25 -2.53 -10.14 7.51
CA ASP A 25 -3.96 -9.87 7.50
C ASP A 25 -4.48 -9.77 6.07
N LEU A 26 -5.55 -10.52 5.77
CA LEU A 26 -6.21 -10.48 4.48
C LEU A 26 -7.35 -9.47 4.50
N PRO A 27 -7.60 -8.76 3.39
CA PRO A 27 -8.75 -7.87 3.30
C PRO A 27 -10.05 -8.67 3.42
N GLY A 28 -11.00 -8.14 4.19
CA GLY A 28 -12.35 -8.69 4.27
C GLY A 28 -13.15 -8.46 2.98
N THR A 29 -14.42 -8.86 2.98
CA THR A 29 -15.35 -8.69 1.83
C THR A 29 -15.81 -7.25 1.60
N GLY A 30 -15.33 -6.29 2.39
CA GLY A 30 -15.76 -4.89 2.37
C GLY A 30 -14.66 -3.91 1.95
N VAL A 31 -14.79 -2.67 2.41
CA VAL A 31 -13.78 -1.64 2.19
C VAL A 31 -12.62 -1.86 3.15
N THR A 32 -11.41 -1.95 2.61
CA THR A 32 -10.17 -2.04 3.39
C THR A 32 -9.79 -0.65 3.88
N VAL A 33 -9.67 -0.47 5.18
CA VAL A 33 -9.29 0.82 5.77
C VAL A 33 -7.79 0.84 6.01
N LEU A 34 -7.11 1.83 5.45
CA LEU A 34 -5.67 2.02 5.60
C LEU A 34 -5.38 3.35 6.33
N ASP A 35 -4.57 3.27 7.37
CA ASP A 35 -4.09 4.41 8.13
C ASP A 35 -2.95 5.09 7.36
N VAL A 36 -3.02 6.41 7.28
CA VAL A 36 -2.07 7.25 6.56
C VAL A 36 -1.58 8.40 7.41
N VAL A 37 -0.33 8.77 7.22
CA VAL A 37 0.25 10.01 7.72
C VAL A 37 0.34 11.04 6.59
N PRO A 38 0.20 12.35 6.86
CA PRO A 38 0.39 13.38 5.83
C PRO A 38 1.79 13.29 5.19
N GLY A 39 1.84 13.27 3.87
CA GLY A 39 3.06 13.09 3.10
C GLY A 39 3.74 14.42 2.82
N PRO A 40 5.06 14.45 2.53
CA PRO A 40 5.88 15.65 2.61
C PRO A 40 5.41 16.81 1.73
N ARG A 41 4.53 16.52 0.75
CA ARG A 41 3.93 17.49 -0.17
C ARG A 41 2.44 17.67 0.04
N ALA A 42 1.91 17.38 1.23
CA ALA A 42 0.53 17.71 1.59
C ALA A 42 0.22 19.20 1.39
N ASP A 43 1.22 20.08 1.46
CA ASP A 43 1.11 21.52 1.17
C ASP A 43 0.81 21.86 -0.31
N TRP A 44 0.85 20.88 -1.22
CA TRP A 44 0.44 21.01 -2.62
C TRP A 44 -1.06 20.79 -2.83
N PHE A 45 -1.79 20.48 -1.76
CA PHE A 45 -3.21 20.18 -1.76
C PHE A 45 -3.91 21.10 -0.76
N ASP A 46 -5.16 21.47 -1.05
CA ASP A 46 -5.96 22.22 -0.10
C ASP A 46 -6.64 21.29 0.92
N ALA A 47 -7.27 21.89 1.93
CA ALA A 47 -8.01 21.14 2.94
C ALA A 47 -9.15 20.29 2.33
N ALA A 48 -9.72 20.71 1.20
CA ALA A 48 -10.78 19.97 0.51
C ALA A 48 -10.23 18.69 -0.12
N ALA A 49 -9.06 18.73 -0.74
CA ALA A 49 -8.37 17.56 -1.28
C ALA A 49 -7.93 16.58 -0.18
N LEU A 50 -7.41 17.08 0.94
CA LEU A 50 -7.07 16.22 2.09
C LEU A 50 -8.32 15.55 2.69
N SER A 51 -9.43 16.28 2.78
CA SER A 51 -10.72 15.73 3.22
C SER A 51 -11.27 14.72 2.21
N SER A 52 -11.12 15.00 0.91
CA SER A 52 -11.54 14.12 -0.18
C SER A 52 -10.74 12.82 -0.22
N LEU A 53 -9.45 12.85 0.11
CA LEU A 53 -8.60 11.65 0.22
C LEU A 53 -9.18 10.62 1.20
N CYS A 54 -9.58 11.06 2.39
CA CYS A 54 -10.09 10.20 3.46
C CYS A 54 -11.63 10.05 3.46
N GLY A 55 -12.34 10.89 2.70
CA GLY A 55 -13.80 10.96 2.67
C GLY A 55 -14.48 10.05 1.66
N GLN A 56 -13.71 9.30 0.87
CA GLN A 56 -14.24 8.46 -0.21
C GLN A 56 -13.60 7.06 -0.26
N ASP A 57 -14.22 6.18 -1.05
CA ASP A 57 -13.70 4.85 -1.34
C ASP A 57 -13.02 4.83 -2.70
N TRP A 58 -11.77 4.38 -2.70
CA TRP A 58 -10.92 4.25 -3.87
C TRP A 58 -11.00 2.83 -4.43
N GLU A 59 -11.30 2.70 -5.72
CA GLU A 59 -11.29 1.41 -6.41
C GLU A 59 -9.91 1.05 -6.90
N VAL A 60 -9.46 -0.17 -6.64
CA VAL A 60 -8.20 -0.70 -7.17
C VAL A 60 -8.35 -1.04 -8.65
N LYS A 61 -7.56 -0.38 -9.50
CA LYS A 61 -7.67 -0.53 -10.95
C LYS A 61 -6.88 -1.72 -11.51
N PRO A 62 -7.30 -2.30 -12.66
CA PRO A 62 -6.59 -3.41 -13.31
C PRO A 62 -5.14 -3.10 -13.72
N GLN A 63 -4.79 -1.82 -13.88
CA GLN A 63 -3.43 -1.37 -14.21
C GLN A 63 -2.48 -1.35 -12.99
N SER A 64 -2.92 -1.85 -11.84
CA SER A 64 -2.12 -2.00 -10.62
C SER A 64 -1.15 -3.16 -10.72
N ASN A 65 0.04 -3.00 -10.16
CA ASN A 65 1.07 -4.03 -10.11
C ASN A 65 1.97 -3.83 -8.87
N ARG A 66 3.04 -4.62 -8.76
CA ARG A 66 4.00 -4.54 -7.63
C ARG A 66 4.75 -3.21 -7.51
N VAL A 67 4.78 -2.38 -8.55
CA VAL A 67 5.38 -1.04 -8.50
C VAL A 67 4.41 -0.07 -7.83
N GLY A 68 3.15 -0.09 -8.26
CA GLY A 68 2.14 0.78 -7.68
C GLY A 68 0.71 0.34 -7.97
N MET A 69 -0.13 0.53 -6.95
CA MET A 69 -1.56 0.34 -7.01
C MET A 69 -2.24 1.63 -7.46
N ARG A 70 -2.95 1.56 -8.58
CA ARG A 70 -3.64 2.71 -9.19
C ARG A 70 -5.06 2.78 -8.67
N LEU A 71 -5.43 3.93 -8.15
CA LEU A 71 -6.69 4.13 -7.46
C LEU A 71 -7.63 5.00 -8.28
N GLN A 72 -8.89 4.62 -8.33
CA GLN A 72 -9.95 5.39 -8.99
C GLN A 72 -10.96 5.91 -7.98
N GLY A 73 -11.31 7.17 -8.14
CA GLY A 73 -12.31 7.87 -7.34
C GLY A 73 -12.58 9.24 -7.95
N THR A 74 -12.98 10.18 -7.11
CA THR A 74 -13.03 11.61 -7.41
C THR A 74 -11.61 12.18 -7.41
N PRO A 75 -11.12 12.73 -8.53
CA PRO A 75 -9.78 13.31 -8.62
C PRO A 75 -9.52 14.39 -7.57
N LEU A 76 -8.33 14.32 -6.96
CA LEU A 76 -7.83 15.33 -6.04
C LEU A 76 -7.31 16.54 -6.80
N GLN A 77 -7.65 17.74 -6.33
CA GLN A 77 -7.17 18.98 -6.91
C GLN A 77 -5.84 19.39 -6.28
N ARG A 78 -4.84 19.66 -7.13
CA ARG A 78 -3.56 20.24 -6.72
C ARG A 78 -3.69 21.75 -6.72
N THR A 79 -3.24 22.40 -5.65
CA THR A 79 -3.18 23.87 -5.57
C THR A 79 -1.97 24.44 -6.33
N ARG A 80 -0.94 23.60 -6.56
CA ARG A 80 0.27 23.95 -7.31
C ARG A 80 0.40 23.12 -8.58
N GLN A 81 0.51 23.80 -9.72
CA GLN A 81 0.65 23.20 -11.06
C GLN A 81 2.11 23.06 -11.52
N GLY A 82 3.08 23.32 -10.63
CA GLY A 82 4.50 23.22 -10.95
C GLY A 82 5.00 21.78 -11.12
N GLU A 83 6.18 21.65 -11.70
CA GLU A 83 6.94 20.42 -11.71
C GLU A 83 7.66 20.25 -10.36
N LEU A 84 7.62 19.04 -9.81
CA LEU A 84 8.36 18.70 -8.61
C LEU A 84 9.71 18.11 -9.05
N ALA A 85 10.81 18.69 -8.58
CA ALA A 85 12.11 18.08 -8.75
C ALA A 85 12.09 16.67 -8.13
N SER A 86 12.72 15.70 -8.80
CA SER A 86 12.72 14.30 -8.34
C SER A 86 13.13 14.21 -6.87
N GLU A 87 12.26 13.63 -6.06
CA GLU A 87 12.49 13.42 -4.63
C GLU A 87 12.45 11.93 -4.29
N GLY A 88 13.13 11.57 -3.20
CA GLY A 88 13.13 10.19 -2.71
C GLY A 88 11.73 9.71 -2.35
N THR A 89 11.41 8.47 -2.70
CA THR A 89 10.09 7.87 -2.46
C THR A 89 10.24 6.55 -1.69
N VAL A 90 9.19 6.20 -0.96
CA VAL A 90 9.13 5.01 -0.09
C VAL A 90 7.88 4.18 -0.42
N ALA A 91 7.89 2.91 -0.03
CA ALA A 91 6.70 2.08 -0.05
C ALA A 91 5.63 2.72 0.86
N GLY A 92 4.37 2.62 0.46
CA GLY A 92 3.26 3.29 1.13
C GLY A 92 3.01 4.73 0.66
N ALA A 93 3.91 5.34 -0.12
CA ALA A 93 3.69 6.69 -0.61
C ALA A 93 2.50 6.76 -1.58
N LEU A 94 1.60 7.72 -1.34
CA LEU A 94 0.48 8.06 -2.23
C LEU A 94 0.89 9.24 -3.10
N GLN A 95 1.43 8.94 -4.28
CA GLN A 95 1.71 9.97 -5.28
C GLN A 95 0.43 10.38 -5.99
N VAL A 96 0.29 11.68 -6.25
CA VAL A 96 -0.84 12.22 -7.02
C VAL A 96 -0.32 12.89 -8.29
N PRO A 97 -0.39 12.20 -9.44
CA PRO A 97 -0.12 12.78 -10.75
C PRO A 97 -1.06 13.94 -11.12
N PRO A 98 -0.84 14.65 -12.25
CA PRO A 98 -1.68 15.78 -12.67
C PRO A 98 -3.16 15.46 -12.83
N GLU A 99 -3.52 14.22 -13.17
CA GLU A 99 -4.91 13.76 -13.28
C GLU A 99 -5.62 13.64 -11.93
N GLY A 100 -4.93 13.78 -10.79
CA GLY A 100 -5.53 13.80 -9.46
C GLY A 100 -5.88 12.42 -8.89
N LEU A 101 -5.54 11.33 -9.58
CA LEU A 101 -5.82 9.97 -9.15
C LEU A 101 -4.60 9.37 -8.43
N PRO A 102 -4.71 9.00 -7.14
CA PRO A 102 -3.57 8.51 -6.38
C PRO A 102 -2.99 7.20 -6.93
N VAL A 103 -1.67 7.07 -6.81
CA VAL A 103 -0.93 5.83 -7.00
C VAL A 103 -0.24 5.49 -5.68
N LEU A 104 -0.62 4.38 -5.07
CA LEU A 104 0.01 3.84 -3.87
C LEU A 104 1.23 3.01 -4.26
N PHE A 105 2.41 3.42 -3.82
CA PHE A 105 3.66 2.70 -4.05
C PHE A 105 3.78 1.44 -3.20
N LEU A 106 4.17 0.34 -3.86
CA LEU A 106 4.31 -1.00 -3.28
C LEU A 106 5.78 -1.46 -3.38
N ALA A 107 6.04 -2.76 -3.16
CA ALA A 107 7.38 -3.31 -2.98
C ALA A 107 8.41 -2.96 -4.07
N ASP A 108 7.98 -2.80 -5.34
CA ASP A 108 8.89 -2.52 -6.47
C ASP A 108 8.88 -1.02 -6.86
N HIS A 109 8.48 -0.13 -5.94
CA HIS A 109 8.42 1.31 -6.19
C HIS A 109 9.78 1.88 -6.60
N PRO A 110 9.82 2.93 -7.44
CA PRO A 110 11.08 3.59 -7.76
C PRO A 110 11.66 4.29 -6.52
N ILE A 111 12.98 4.43 -6.46
CA ILE A 111 13.66 5.15 -5.37
C ILE A 111 13.40 6.66 -5.40
N THR A 112 12.99 7.19 -6.56
CA THR A 112 12.66 8.60 -6.75
C THR A 112 11.39 8.77 -7.57
N GLY A 113 10.64 9.83 -7.34
CA GLY A 113 9.52 10.21 -8.19
C GLY A 113 9.35 11.72 -8.36
N GLY A 114 8.59 12.11 -9.38
CA GLY A 114 8.36 13.52 -9.77
C GLY A 114 6.94 14.03 -9.48
N TYR A 115 6.15 13.29 -8.70
CA TYR A 115 4.79 13.67 -8.33
C TYR A 115 4.68 13.86 -6.82
N PRO A 116 3.89 14.85 -6.37
CA PRO A 116 3.75 15.14 -4.96
C PRO A 116 3.11 13.97 -4.22
N VAL A 117 3.74 13.59 -3.11
CA VAL A 117 3.20 12.61 -2.16
C VAL A 117 2.25 13.32 -1.18
N ILE A 118 0.95 13.04 -1.29
CA ILE A 118 -0.08 13.65 -0.42
C ILE A 118 -0.11 13.03 0.97
N ALA A 119 0.15 11.73 1.05
CA ALA A 119 0.07 10.92 2.26
C ALA A 119 0.94 9.66 2.12
N VAL A 120 1.26 9.00 3.23
CA VAL A 120 2.01 7.74 3.27
C VAL A 120 1.24 6.75 4.14
N VAL A 121 0.95 5.57 3.62
CA VAL A 121 0.34 4.46 4.37
C VAL A 121 1.31 3.98 5.44
N VAL A 122 0.82 3.67 6.63
CA VAL A 122 1.65 3.12 7.72
C VAL A 122 2.24 1.76 7.31
N ASP A 123 3.51 1.55 7.66
CA ASP A 123 4.28 0.38 7.23
C ASP A 123 3.60 -0.96 7.57
N SER A 124 3.05 -1.05 8.78
CA SER A 124 2.36 -2.25 9.28
C SER A 124 1.11 -2.66 8.49
N GLN A 125 0.63 -1.82 7.56
CA GLN A 125 -0.55 -2.10 6.74
C GLN A 125 -0.21 -2.23 5.24
N LEU A 126 1.07 -2.19 4.85
CA LEU A 126 1.46 -2.35 3.45
C LEU A 126 1.16 -3.75 2.91
N ASP A 127 1.36 -4.78 3.73
CA ASP A 127 1.02 -6.15 3.34
C ASP A 127 -0.50 -6.29 3.12
N LEU A 128 -1.31 -5.76 4.03
CA LEU A 128 -2.77 -5.72 3.88
C LEU A 128 -3.17 -4.97 2.60
N ALA A 129 -2.55 -3.81 2.32
CA ALA A 129 -2.81 -3.05 1.11
C ALA A 129 -2.48 -3.85 -0.15
N ALA A 130 -1.35 -4.57 -0.17
CA ALA A 130 -0.93 -5.39 -1.30
C ALA A 130 -1.86 -6.56 -1.60
N GLN A 131 -2.65 -7.02 -0.62
CA GLN A 131 -3.62 -8.11 -0.78
C GLN A 131 -4.98 -7.65 -1.33
N VAL A 132 -5.23 -6.34 -1.47
CA VAL A 132 -6.51 -5.85 -2.00
C VAL A 132 -6.63 -6.20 -3.50
N PRO A 133 -7.67 -6.97 -3.90
CA PRO A 133 -7.80 -7.40 -5.28
C PRO A 133 -8.21 -6.25 -6.20
N ILE A 134 -8.02 -6.43 -7.50
CA ILE A 134 -8.59 -5.55 -8.53
C ILE A 134 -10.12 -5.47 -8.34
N GLY A 135 -10.67 -4.26 -8.38
CA GLY A 135 -12.07 -3.97 -8.09
C GLY A 135 -12.41 -3.87 -6.59
N GLY A 136 -11.47 -4.24 -5.72
CA GLY A 136 -11.55 -3.99 -4.28
C GLY A 136 -11.56 -2.50 -3.95
N ARG A 137 -11.98 -2.17 -2.73
CA ARG A 137 -12.14 -0.79 -2.26
C ARG A 137 -11.22 -0.50 -1.10
N ILE A 138 -10.60 0.67 -1.13
CA ILE A 138 -9.73 1.19 -0.07
C ILE A 138 -10.30 2.52 0.44
N ARG A 139 -10.32 2.71 1.76
CA ARG A 139 -10.57 4.01 2.39
C ARG A 139 -9.38 4.42 3.23
N PHE A 140 -8.92 5.64 3.06
CA PHE A 140 -7.85 6.18 3.89
C PHE A 140 -8.40 6.82 5.16
N ARG A 141 -7.66 6.67 6.26
CA ARG A 141 -7.93 7.32 7.54
C ARG A 141 -6.65 7.94 8.05
N TRP A 142 -6.71 9.15 8.58
CA TRP A 142 -5.53 9.74 9.24
C TRP A 142 -5.15 8.91 10.46
N ALA A 143 -3.89 8.48 10.52
CA ALA A 143 -3.35 7.74 11.65
C ALA A 143 -3.45 8.59 12.93
N ASP A 144 -3.83 7.96 14.05
CA ASP A 144 -3.73 8.60 15.37
C ASP A 144 -2.25 8.65 15.78
N ALA A 145 -1.83 9.72 16.44
CA ALA A 145 -0.44 9.95 16.85
C ALA A 145 0.11 8.87 17.81
N ARG A 146 -0.76 8.02 18.37
CA ARG A 146 -0.39 6.92 19.28
C ARG A 146 -0.20 5.56 18.59
N SER A 147 -0.53 5.45 17.30
CA SER A 147 -0.52 4.17 16.56
C SER A 147 0.81 3.86 15.86
N THR A 148 1.79 4.76 15.95
CA THR A 148 3.08 4.65 15.23
C THR A 148 4.20 4.02 16.07
N GLU A 149 3.87 3.33 17.17
CA GLU A 149 4.88 2.58 17.94
C GLU A 149 5.30 1.34 17.14
N HIS A 150 6.50 1.43 16.57
CA HIS A 150 7.24 0.32 16.00
C HIS A 150 7.50 -0.74 17.08
N THR A 151 6.84 -1.89 16.99
CA THR A 151 7.37 -3.12 17.60
C THR A 151 8.58 -3.54 16.77
N THR A 152 9.76 -3.11 17.20
CA THR A 152 11.01 -3.71 16.72
C THR A 152 11.10 -5.10 17.36
N PRO A 153 11.26 -6.21 16.61
CA PRO A 153 11.57 -7.48 17.23
C PRO A 153 12.92 -7.33 17.93
N GLU A 154 12.94 -7.44 19.25
CA GLU A 154 14.19 -7.53 20.01
C GLU A 154 14.92 -8.80 19.59
N GLU A 155 16.02 -8.64 18.86
CA GLU A 155 16.99 -9.71 18.63
C GLU A 155 17.65 -10.07 19.96
N GLU A 156 17.15 -11.11 20.63
CA GLU A 156 17.92 -11.88 21.60
C GLU A 156 19.09 -12.56 20.86
N VAL A 157 20.25 -11.91 20.84
CA VAL A 157 21.53 -12.59 20.58
C VAL A 157 22.31 -12.60 21.89
N SER A 158 22.10 -13.67 22.65
CA SER A 158 22.99 -14.08 23.72
C SER A 158 24.12 -14.90 23.13
N ASN A 159 25.38 -14.48 23.36
CA ASN A 159 26.55 -15.36 23.32
C ASN A 159 27.62 -14.84 24.27
#